data_AF-A0A146FRA8-F1
#
_entry.id   AF-A0A146FRA8-F1
#
_cell.length_a   1.000
_cell.length_b   1.000
_cell.length_c   1.000
_cell.angle_alpha   90.00
_cell.angle_beta   90.00
_cell.angle_gamma   90.00
#
_symmetry.space_group_name_H-M   'P 1'
#
loop_
_entity.id
_entity.type
_entity.pdbx_description
1 polymer ?
#
loop_
_entity_poly.entity_id
_entity_poly.type
_entity_poly.pdbx_seq_one_letter_code
_entity_poly.pdbx_strand_id
1 'polypeptide(L)'
;MRRTFAALVAGYLMDSVQAAASQEYTWKNVVTGGGGGFTPGIVFNPSAKGVAYARTDIGGAYRLNSDDTWTPLMDWANNSN
;
A
#
# COMPACT_ATOMS: atom_id res chain seq x y z
N MET A 1 16.74 -10.28 61.66
CA MET A 1 17.76 -10.34 60.59
C MET A 1 17.05 -10.47 59.26
N ARG A 2 17.40 -9.57 58.33
CA ARG A 2 16.96 -9.37 56.93
C ARG A 2 16.61 -10.63 56.12
N ARG A 3 15.64 -10.48 55.20
CA ARG A 3 15.56 -10.94 53.79
C ARG A 3 14.10 -11.32 53.44
N THR A 4 13.40 -10.80 52.42
CA THR A 4 13.65 -9.82 51.36
C THR A 4 12.28 -9.44 50.79
N PHE A 5 12.14 -8.23 50.26
CA PHE A 5 10.92 -7.66 49.68
C PHE A 5 10.53 -8.25 48.31
N ALA A 6 9.22 -8.19 48.05
CA ALA A 6 8.54 -7.91 46.78
C ALA A 6 8.85 -8.78 45.54
N ALA A 7 7.85 -9.55 45.13
CA ALA A 7 7.60 -9.84 43.72
C ALA A 7 6.12 -9.55 43.44
N LEU A 8 5.77 -8.27 43.49
CA LEU A 8 4.48 -7.74 43.08
C LEU A 8 4.77 -6.79 41.91
N VAL A 9 4.01 -6.95 40.82
CA VAL A 9 3.92 -6.03 39.68
C VAL A 9 5.02 -6.14 38.62
N ALA A 10 5.01 -7.19 37.80
CA ALA A 10 5.71 -7.19 36.50
C ALA A 10 4.85 -7.70 35.33
N GLY A 11 3.53 -7.87 35.53
CA GLY A 11 2.61 -8.42 34.52
C GLY A 11 1.47 -7.50 34.08
N TYR A 12 1.35 -6.31 34.66
CA TYR A 12 0.32 -5.34 34.32
C TYR A 12 1.01 -4.13 33.72
N LEU A 13 1.20 -4.12 32.40
CA LEU A 13 1.29 -2.93 31.53
C LEU A 13 1.68 -3.43 30.11
N MET A 14 0.88 -4.34 29.55
CA MET A 14 0.83 -4.51 28.10
C MET A 14 -0.48 -3.90 27.64
N ASP A 15 -0.47 -2.59 27.38
CA ASP A 15 -1.58 -1.96 26.69
C ASP A 15 -1.61 -2.50 25.26
N SER A 16 -2.64 -3.30 24.95
CA SER A 16 -2.92 -3.70 23.58
C SER A 16 -3.32 -2.45 22.79
N VAL A 17 -2.44 -1.99 21.91
CA VAL A 17 -2.78 -0.92 20.97
C VAL A 17 -3.76 -1.49 19.94
N GLN A 18 -5.04 -1.22 20.14
CA GLN A 18 -6.09 -1.56 19.18
C GLN A 18 -6.11 -0.49 18.08
N ALA A 19 -6.02 -0.91 16.81
CA ALA A 19 -6.22 -0.01 15.68
C ALA A 19 -7.64 0.59 15.74
N ALA A 20 -7.78 1.82 15.25
CA ALA A 20 -9.10 2.42 15.09
C ALA A 20 -9.98 1.54 14.19
N ALA A 21 -11.26 1.42 14.54
CA ALA A 21 -12.22 0.71 13.71
C ALA A 21 -12.33 1.41 12.35
N SER A 22 -12.34 0.64 11.27
CA SER A 22 -12.56 1.13 9.91
C SER A 22 -13.77 0.43 9.28
N GLN A 23 -14.38 1.09 8.31
CA GLN A 23 -15.44 0.51 7.50
C GLN A 23 -14.84 -0.06 6.22
N GLU A 24 -15.36 -1.19 5.76
CA GLU A 24 -14.97 -1.75 4.47
C GLU A 24 -15.53 -0.92 3.32
N TYR A 25 -14.65 -0.56 2.38
CA TYR A 25 -15.02 0.14 1.14
C TYR A 25 -14.37 -0.56 -0.05
N THR A 26 -15.08 -0.53 -1.18
CA THR A 26 -14.52 -0.92 -2.47
C THR A 26 -14.10 0.32 -3.24
N TRP A 27 -12.80 0.57 -3.31
CA TRP A 27 -12.23 1.69 -4.06
C TRP A 27 -12.00 1.30 -5.52
N LYS A 28 -12.52 2.11 -6.45
CA LYS A 28 -12.33 1.95 -7.90
C LYS A 28 -12.25 3.33 -8.56
N ASN A 29 -11.53 3.41 -9.68
CA ASN A 29 -11.55 4.60 -10.53
C ASN A 29 -12.89 4.74 -11.26
N VAL A 30 -13.34 5.98 -11.44
CA VAL A 30 -14.32 6.31 -12.47
C VAL A 30 -13.61 6.23 -13.83
N VAL A 31 -14.22 5.54 -14.80
CA VAL A 31 -13.58 5.29 -16.10
C VAL A 31 -13.66 6.54 -16.97
N THR A 32 -12.55 7.26 -17.10
CA THR A 32 -12.37 8.39 -18.03
C THR A 32 -11.78 7.96 -19.38
N GLY A 33 -11.06 6.83 -19.41
CA GLY A 33 -10.42 6.26 -20.60
C GLY A 33 -8.99 6.78 -20.84
N GLY A 34 -8.11 5.91 -21.36
CA GLY A 34 -6.79 6.27 -21.91
C GLY A 34 -5.78 6.94 -20.95
N GLY A 35 -6.08 7.05 -19.66
CA GLY A 35 -5.28 7.77 -18.67
C GLY A 35 -5.56 9.29 -18.65
N GLY A 36 -5.45 9.96 -19.80
CA GLY A 36 -5.73 11.40 -19.94
C GLY A 36 -4.61 12.35 -19.44
N GLY A 37 -3.52 11.80 -18.90
CA GLY A 37 -2.33 12.53 -18.45
C GLY A 37 -1.07 12.16 -19.24
N PHE A 38 0.09 12.69 -18.84
CA PHE A 38 1.35 12.42 -19.52
C PHE A 38 2.05 11.17 -18.96
N THR A 39 2.33 10.21 -19.86
CA THR A 39 3.06 8.98 -19.55
C THR A 39 4.42 9.01 -20.25
N PRO A 40 5.47 9.59 -19.63
CA PRO A 40 6.77 9.78 -20.26
C PRO A 40 7.58 8.49 -20.51
N GLY A 41 7.14 7.32 -20.05
CA GLY A 41 7.87 6.09 -20.33
C GLY A 41 7.15 4.80 -19.96
N ILE A 42 7.40 3.78 -20.78
CA ILE A 42 6.96 2.39 -20.57
C ILE A 42 8.21 1.50 -20.64
N VAL A 43 8.36 0.59 -19.68
CA VAL A 43 9.49 -0.34 -19.57
C VAL A 43 8.97 -1.78 -19.59
N PHE A 44 9.43 -2.57 -20.55
CA PHE A 44 9.11 -3.99 -20.66
C PHE A 44 10.12 -4.83 -19.87
N ASN A 45 9.64 -5.87 -19.19
CA ASN A 45 10.53 -6.83 -18.54
C ASN A 45 11.29 -7.64 -19.62
N PRO A 46 12.63 -7.71 -19.58
CA PRO A 46 13.41 -8.39 -20.62
C PRO A 46 13.28 -9.92 -20.58
N SER A 47 12.86 -10.48 -19.44
CA SER A 47 12.83 -11.94 -19.20
C SER A 47 11.42 -12.50 -19.02
N ALA A 48 10.38 -11.65 -18.99
CA ALA A 48 9.01 -12.06 -18.74
C ALA A 48 8.05 -11.46 -19.79
N LYS A 49 7.41 -12.31 -20.59
CA LYS A 49 6.41 -11.91 -21.58
C LYS A 49 5.16 -11.35 -20.89
N GLY A 50 4.62 -10.26 -21.44
CA GLY A 50 3.38 -9.65 -20.94
C GLY A 50 3.56 -8.82 -19.68
N VAL A 51 4.80 -8.59 -19.22
CA VAL A 51 5.10 -7.74 -18.07
C VAL A 51 5.67 -6.42 -18.57
N ALA A 52 4.97 -5.33 -18.26
CA ALA A 52 5.42 -3.96 -18.52
C ALA A 52 5.04 -3.04 -17.36
N TYR A 53 5.76 -1.93 -17.25
CA TYR A 53 5.52 -0.89 -16.26
C TYR A 53 5.47 0.47 -16.95
N ALA A 54 4.53 1.31 -16.55
CA ALA A 54 4.44 2.69 -17.02
C ALA A 54 4.72 3.64 -15.85
N ARG A 55 5.53 4.67 -16.09
CA ARG A 55 5.67 5.80 -15.15
C ARG A 55 4.92 7.00 -15.73
N THR A 56 4.19 7.70 -14.87
CA THR A 56 3.56 8.98 -15.18
C THR A 56 4.35 10.12 -14.53
N ASP A 57 4.06 11.36 -14.90
CA ASP A 57 4.65 12.54 -14.26
C ASP A 57 4.10 12.79 -12.85
N ILE A 58 2.78 12.72 -12.66
CA ILE A 58 2.11 13.01 -11.37
C ILE A 58 1.21 11.89 -10.83
N GLY A 59 0.91 10.87 -11.63
CA GLY A 59 -0.01 9.78 -11.28
C GLY A 59 0.67 8.50 -10.76
N GLY A 60 1.94 8.57 -10.35
CA GLY A 60 2.71 7.41 -9.92
C GLY A 60 3.05 6.41 -11.04
N ALA A 61 3.11 5.13 -10.69
CA ALA A 61 3.52 4.05 -11.58
C ALA A 61 2.46 2.93 -11.65
N TYR A 62 2.41 2.26 -12.80
CA TYR A 62 1.44 1.22 -13.11
C TYR A 62 2.12 -0.05 -13.64
N ARG A 63 1.52 -1.21 -13.37
CA ARG A 63 1.90 -2.52 -13.96
C ARG A 63 0.83 -2.98 -14.95
N LEU A 64 1.26 -3.45 -16.12
CA LEU A 64 0.38 -4.11 -17.08
C LEU A 64 -0.10 -5.47 -16.54
N ASN A 65 -1.38 -5.76 -16.73
CA ASN A 65 -2.01 -7.03 -16.39
C ASN A 65 -2.26 -7.87 -17.64
N SER A 66 -2.58 -9.15 -17.46
CA SER A 66 -2.85 -10.10 -18.56
C SER A 66 -4.13 -9.81 -19.33
N ASP A 67 -5.02 -8.96 -18.79
CA ASP A 67 -6.27 -8.51 -19.42
C ASP A 67 -6.13 -7.12 -20.06
N ASP A 68 -4.89 -6.70 -20.32
CA ASP A 68 -4.53 -5.38 -20.87
C ASP A 68 -4.95 -4.17 -20.02
N THR A 69 -5.29 -4.39 -18.74
CA THR A 69 -5.52 -3.32 -17.76
C THR A 69 -4.23 -2.94 -17.03
N TRP A 70 -4.27 -1.82 -16.28
CA TRP A 70 -3.13 -1.30 -15.53
C TRP A 70 -3.44 -1.23 -14.03
N THR A 71 -2.61 -1.87 -13.20
CA THR A 71 -2.70 -1.80 -11.74
C THR A 71 -1.84 -0.64 -11.21
N PRO A 72 -2.40 0.32 -10.44
CA PRO A 72 -1.61 1.35 -9.77
C PRO A 72 -0.77 0.73 -8.65
N LEU A 73 0.50 1.14 -8.56
CA LEU A 73 1.47 0.57 -7.61
C LEU A 73 1.76 1.49 -6.40
N MET A 74 1.25 2.72 -6.44
CA MET A 74 1.64 3.79 -5.51
C MET A 74 0.45 4.44 -4.78
N ASP A 75 -0.73 3.83 -4.79
CA ASP A 75 -1.92 4.38 -4.10
C ASP A 75 -1.73 4.48 -2.59
N TRP A 76 -0.79 3.72 -2.02
CA TRP A 76 -0.40 3.83 -0.61
C TRP A 76 0.34 5.14 -0.30
N ALA A 77 0.98 5.79 -1.28
CA ALA A 77 1.84 6.94 -1.01
C ALA A 77 1.07 8.19 -0.57
N ASN A 78 -0.24 8.23 -0.84
CA ASN A 78 -1.13 9.33 -0.46
C ASN A 78 -2.08 8.93 0.69
N ASN A 79 -1.67 8.01 1.56
CA ASN A 79 -2.52 7.47 2.63
C ASN A 79 -2.43 8.24 3.97
N SER A 80 -1.99 9.51 3.97
CA SER A 80 -1.70 10.30 5.18
C SER A 80 -2.93 10.75 6.00
N ASN A 81 -3.99 9.95 6.07
CA ASN A 81 -5.10 10.18 7.01
C ASN A 81 -4.70 9.80 8.44
#